data_AF-A0A919YXK5-F1
#
_entry.id   AF-A0A919YXK5-F1
#
_cell.length_a   1.000
_cell.length_b   1.000
_cell.length_c   1.000
_cell.angle_alpha   90.00
_cell.angle_beta   90.00
_cell.angle_gamma   90.00
#
_symmetry.space_group_name_H-M   'P 1'
#
loop_
_entity.id
_entity.type
_entity.pdbx_description
1 polymer ?
#
loop_
_entity_poly.entity_id
_entity_poly.type
_entity_poly.pdbx_seq_one_letter_code
_entity_poly.pdbx_strand_id
1 'polypeptide(L)'
;MTWLRQLYRTYENNAEVIGAFEKKHNDQEFALIPVSHTTQQAQIEVFLDSVGNFLSAKVVDKNEASTIIPCTEASSSRTSAPVPHPLHDKLMYVADDYFFSGTIKKTNPHEDYLIQLKAWCDSEYAHPKVKSVYAYLSKGRLVKDLVEAKVLHVDEQNQFIEKCTKELEEQHGSRPDIYKAVTSNQSDAFVRFAVNVIGEPESRLWRDKTVHESFIRYYESTLHTKDLCYISGEERPSTERHASRIRHAADMAKLISANDTGGFTFRGRFKQSKDAASISYEVSQKAHNALKWLVDKQGYTIDGKVFLVWGTDNLEVPDPHLDTTSLLIYDEAEQAVVGDRAHQAYAHQVSLAIAPTREQVRH
;
A
#
# COMPACT_ATOMS: atom_id res chain seq x y z
N MET A 1 -5.90 20.63 14.70
CA MET A 1 -5.70 20.09 13.33
C MET A 1 -7.03 19.53 12.80
N THR A 2 -7.93 20.40 12.34
CA THR A 2 -9.30 20.01 11.97
C THR A 2 -9.32 19.06 10.77
N TRP A 3 -8.45 19.29 9.78
CA TRP A 3 -8.34 18.45 8.58
C TRP A 3 -7.95 17.00 8.90
N LEU A 4 -6.99 16.77 9.82
CA LEU A 4 -6.51 15.44 10.16
C LEU A 4 -7.60 14.63 10.90
N ARG A 5 -8.39 15.30 11.74
CA ARG A 5 -9.57 14.70 12.38
C ARG A 5 -10.64 14.35 11.36
N GLN A 6 -10.87 15.20 10.35
CA GLN A 6 -11.84 14.90 9.29
C GLN A 6 -11.38 13.71 8.44
N LEU A 7 -10.10 13.63 8.06
CA LEU A 7 -9.56 12.46 7.34
C LEU A 7 -9.66 11.17 8.16
N TYR A 8 -9.38 11.24 9.47
CA TYR A 8 -9.59 10.11 10.37
C TYR A 8 -11.06 9.66 10.34
N ARG A 9 -12.02 10.59 10.45
CA ARG A 9 -13.45 10.27 10.33
C ARG A 9 -13.81 9.71 8.96
N THR A 10 -13.26 10.25 7.87
CA THR A 10 -13.46 9.71 6.53
C THR A 10 -13.01 8.25 6.47
N TYR A 11 -11.86 7.91 7.07
CA TYR A 11 -11.40 6.52 7.15
C TYR A 11 -12.41 5.64 7.89
N GLU A 12 -12.83 6.04 9.09
CA GLU A 12 -13.80 5.28 9.91
C GLU A 12 -15.14 5.09 9.17
N ASN A 13 -15.66 6.14 8.55
CA ASN A 13 -16.93 6.12 7.82
C ASN A 13 -16.87 5.21 6.58
N ASN A 14 -15.68 4.87 6.09
CA ASN A 14 -15.46 4.03 4.92
C ASN A 14 -14.82 2.67 5.29
N ALA A 15 -15.02 2.21 6.52
CA ALA A 15 -14.44 0.94 6.99
C ALA A 15 -14.81 -0.28 6.13
N GLU A 16 -16.00 -0.28 5.53
CA GLU A 16 -16.52 -1.38 4.70
C GLU A 16 -15.68 -1.61 3.42
N VAL A 17 -15.12 -0.55 2.85
CA VAL A 17 -14.32 -0.59 1.62
C VAL A 17 -12.82 -0.76 1.88
N ILE A 18 -12.39 -0.89 3.14
CA ILE A 18 -10.98 -1.14 3.46
C ILE A 18 -10.52 -2.45 2.81
N GLY A 19 -9.42 -2.37 2.06
CA GLY A 19 -8.84 -3.49 1.31
C GLY A 19 -9.60 -3.89 0.06
N ALA A 20 -10.71 -3.22 -0.28
CA ALA A 20 -11.41 -3.43 -1.54
C ALA A 20 -10.70 -2.64 -2.66
N PHE A 21 -10.36 -3.34 -3.73
CA PHE A 21 -9.74 -2.72 -4.91
C PHE A 21 -10.81 -2.11 -5.82
N GLU A 22 -10.63 -0.83 -6.12
CA GLU A 22 -11.37 -0.05 -7.10
C GLU A 22 -10.46 0.21 -8.32
N LYS A 23 -11.05 0.47 -9.49
CA LYS A 23 -10.31 0.80 -10.71
C LYS A 23 -10.50 2.26 -11.09
N LYS A 24 -9.40 2.92 -11.44
CA LYS A 24 -9.41 4.24 -12.08
C LYS A 24 -9.87 4.14 -13.53
N HIS A 25 -10.10 5.30 -14.16
CA HIS A 25 -10.43 5.38 -15.59
C HIS A 25 -9.36 4.78 -16.52
N ASN A 26 -8.10 4.69 -16.06
CA ASN A 26 -6.98 4.08 -16.78
C ASN A 26 -6.74 2.60 -16.41
N ASP A 27 -7.76 1.92 -15.87
CA ASP A 27 -7.72 0.52 -15.38
C ASP A 27 -6.74 0.22 -14.23
N GLN A 28 -6.07 1.23 -13.69
CA GLN A 28 -5.17 1.06 -12.56
C GLN A 28 -5.94 0.82 -11.26
N GLU A 29 -5.57 -0.22 -10.53
CA GLU A 29 -6.16 -0.57 -9.24
C GLU A 29 -5.65 0.31 -8.08
N PHE A 30 -6.58 0.80 -7.26
CA PHE A 30 -6.33 1.51 -6.01
C PHE A 30 -7.27 1.01 -4.91
N ALA A 31 -6.96 1.26 -3.64
CA ALA A 31 -7.78 0.79 -2.53
C ALA A 31 -7.62 1.71 -1.31
N LEU A 32 -8.64 1.76 -0.45
CA LEU A 32 -8.48 2.27 0.90
C LEU A 32 -7.69 1.23 1.72
N ILE A 33 -6.42 1.51 1.99
CA ILE A 33 -5.54 0.51 2.59
C ILE A 33 -5.74 0.39 4.12
N PRO A 34 -5.59 -0.83 4.68
CA PRO A 34 -5.63 -1.05 6.12
C PRO A 34 -4.52 -0.32 6.87
N VAL A 35 -4.69 -0.10 8.17
CA VAL A 35 -3.62 0.36 9.06
C VAL A 35 -2.46 -0.65 9.02
N SER A 36 -1.22 -0.18 9.20
CA SER A 36 -0.02 -1.03 9.15
C SER A 36 0.23 -1.70 7.79
N HIS A 37 -0.35 -1.14 6.72
CA HIS A 37 -0.13 -1.58 5.36
C HIS A 37 0.29 -0.42 4.46
N THR A 38 0.92 -0.76 3.33
CA THR A 38 1.23 0.15 2.23
C THR A 38 0.97 -0.57 0.90
N THR A 39 1.01 0.16 -0.21
CA THR A 39 0.93 -0.44 -1.56
C THR A 39 2.30 -0.51 -2.20
N GLN A 40 2.60 -1.62 -2.88
CA GLN A 40 3.74 -1.78 -3.78
C GLN A 40 3.30 -2.42 -5.10
N GLN A 41 4.12 -2.27 -6.14
CA GLN A 41 3.89 -2.92 -7.44
C GLN A 41 4.65 -4.25 -7.47
N ALA A 42 3.94 -5.37 -7.48
CA ALA A 42 4.51 -6.71 -7.59
C ALA A 42 4.73 -7.10 -9.05
N GLN A 43 5.85 -7.77 -9.35
CA GLN A 43 6.14 -8.28 -10.70
C GLN A 43 6.01 -9.81 -10.77
N ILE A 44 6.15 -10.51 -9.64
CA ILE A 44 6.08 -11.97 -9.57
C ILE A 44 5.03 -12.38 -8.54
N GLU A 45 4.18 -13.32 -8.92
CA GLU A 45 3.20 -13.95 -8.05
C GLU A 45 3.51 -15.43 -7.91
N VAL A 46 3.73 -15.88 -6.69
CA VAL A 46 4.04 -17.27 -6.34
C VAL A 46 2.81 -17.91 -5.71
N PHE A 47 2.39 -19.05 -6.26
CA PHE A 47 1.29 -19.86 -5.75
C PHE A 47 1.84 -21.02 -4.92
N LEU A 48 1.37 -21.11 -3.68
CA LEU A 48 1.69 -22.16 -2.74
C LEU A 48 0.44 -22.95 -2.37
N ASP A 49 0.63 -24.19 -1.90
CA ASP A 49 -0.44 -24.92 -1.21
C ASP A 49 -0.52 -24.55 0.28
N SER A 50 -1.55 -25.06 0.95
CA SER A 50 -1.76 -24.87 2.39
C SER A 50 -0.60 -25.34 3.31
N VAL A 51 0.33 -26.16 2.82
CA VAL A 51 1.46 -26.71 3.59
C VAL A 51 2.78 -26.03 3.23
N GLY A 52 2.78 -25.10 2.26
CA GLY A 52 3.97 -24.39 1.82
C GLY A 52 4.78 -25.14 0.76
N ASN A 53 4.12 -25.91 -0.11
CA ASN A 53 4.74 -26.44 -1.33
C ASN A 53 4.48 -25.49 -2.51
N PHE A 54 5.47 -25.37 -3.38
CA PHE A 54 5.36 -24.60 -4.61
C PHE A 54 4.40 -25.27 -5.58
N LEU A 55 3.44 -24.51 -6.11
CA LEU A 55 2.52 -24.97 -7.14
C LEU A 55 2.90 -24.41 -8.50
N SER A 56 3.03 -23.09 -8.59
CA SER A 56 3.39 -22.37 -9.82
C SER A 56 3.80 -20.94 -9.50
N ALA A 57 4.33 -20.24 -10.49
CA ALA A 57 4.56 -18.81 -10.42
C ALA A 57 4.22 -18.17 -11.77
N LYS A 58 3.88 -16.88 -11.75
CA LYS A 58 3.63 -16.10 -12.96
C LYS A 58 4.18 -14.69 -12.83
N VAL A 59 4.44 -14.07 -13.97
CA VAL A 59 4.67 -12.64 -14.06
C VAL A 59 3.33 -11.91 -13.99
N VAL A 60 3.28 -10.85 -13.21
CA VAL A 60 2.06 -10.06 -12.97
C VAL A 60 1.94 -8.95 -14.02
N ASP A 61 0.73 -8.75 -14.53
CA ASP A 61 0.42 -7.64 -15.42
C ASP A 61 0.49 -6.30 -14.68
N LYS A 62 0.92 -5.23 -15.36
CA LYS A 62 1.09 -3.90 -14.75
C LYS A 62 -0.20 -3.34 -14.15
N ASN A 63 -1.35 -3.65 -14.74
CA ASN A 63 -2.64 -3.16 -14.25
C ASN A 63 -3.10 -3.89 -12.97
N GLU A 64 -2.61 -5.10 -12.73
CA GLU A 64 -2.91 -5.94 -11.56
C GLU A 64 -1.75 -5.99 -10.54
N ALA A 65 -0.68 -5.23 -10.77
CA ALA A 65 0.53 -5.25 -9.96
C ALA A 65 0.35 -4.59 -8.59
N SER A 66 -0.68 -3.76 -8.43
CA SER A 66 -1.01 -3.07 -7.17
C SER A 66 -1.26 -4.10 -6.06
N THR A 67 -0.40 -4.10 -5.04
CA THR A 67 -0.40 -5.11 -3.98
C THR A 67 -0.38 -4.42 -2.62
N ILE A 68 -1.40 -4.68 -1.80
CA ILE A 68 -1.43 -4.26 -0.40
C ILE A 68 -0.48 -5.17 0.38
N ILE A 69 0.49 -4.57 1.07
CA ILE A 69 1.50 -5.31 1.81
C ILE A 69 1.52 -4.85 3.27
N PRO A 70 1.72 -5.75 4.22
CA PRO A 70 2.00 -5.36 5.60
C PRO A 70 3.30 -4.56 5.64
N CYS A 71 3.38 -3.57 6.51
CA CYS A 71 4.60 -2.80 6.73
C CYS A 71 4.74 -2.32 8.18
N THR A 72 5.97 -2.34 8.67
CA THR A 72 6.36 -1.67 9.92
C THR A 72 6.72 -0.21 9.65
N GLU A 73 6.69 0.64 10.68
CA GLU A 73 7.16 2.03 10.58
C GLU A 73 8.58 2.11 10.02
N ALA A 74 9.47 1.19 10.41
CA ALA A 74 10.84 1.12 9.91
C ALA A 74 10.92 0.74 8.43
N SER A 75 10.14 -0.25 7.99
CA SER A 75 10.10 -0.67 6.58
C SER A 75 9.42 0.35 5.67
N SER A 76 8.50 1.17 6.19
CA SER A 76 7.79 2.21 5.44
C SER A 76 8.61 3.51 5.34
N SER A 77 9.41 3.82 6.36
CA SER A 77 10.27 5.02 6.41
C SER A 77 11.71 4.79 5.93
N ARG A 78 11.97 3.71 5.18
CA ARG A 78 13.31 3.36 4.69
C ARG A 78 13.91 4.50 3.84
N THR A 79 15.09 4.97 4.22
CA THR A 79 15.91 5.89 3.40
C THR A 79 17.14 5.17 2.84
N SER A 80 17.87 4.41 3.66
CA SER A 80 19.09 3.70 3.24
C SER A 80 19.32 2.32 3.89
N ALA A 81 18.69 2.03 5.04
CA ALA A 81 18.87 0.75 5.73
C ALA A 81 17.97 -0.38 5.14
N PRO A 82 18.49 -1.60 4.97
CA PRO A 82 17.73 -2.74 4.44
C PRO A 82 16.79 -3.30 5.51
N VAL A 83 15.58 -2.76 5.64
CA VAL A 83 14.56 -3.25 6.59
C VAL A 83 13.44 -3.96 5.83
N PRO A 84 13.30 -5.30 5.86
CA PRO A 84 12.31 -6.00 5.06
C PRO A 84 10.86 -5.60 5.38
N HIS A 85 9.98 -5.78 4.38
CA HIS A 85 8.55 -5.85 4.58
C HIS A 85 8.16 -7.26 5.08
N PRO A 86 7.22 -7.36 6.03
CA PRO A 86 6.90 -8.61 6.73
C PRO A 86 6.43 -9.82 5.90
N LEU A 87 5.96 -9.64 4.66
CA LEU A 87 5.34 -10.73 3.89
C LEU A 87 5.73 -10.71 2.42
N HIS A 88 5.39 -9.63 1.73
CA HIS A 88 5.70 -9.45 0.31
C HIS A 88 6.86 -8.44 0.22
N ASP A 89 7.97 -8.81 -0.42
CA ASP A 89 9.10 -7.91 -0.66
C ASP A 89 9.88 -8.32 -1.93
N LYS A 90 10.96 -7.59 -2.23
CA LYS A 90 11.90 -7.89 -3.31
C LYS A 90 12.58 -9.23 -3.13
N LEU A 91 12.97 -9.85 -4.25
CA LEU A 91 13.72 -11.12 -4.28
C LEU A 91 14.89 -11.16 -3.28
N MET A 92 15.65 -10.07 -3.15
CA MET A 92 16.79 -9.99 -2.22
C MET A 92 16.44 -10.20 -0.74
N TYR A 93 15.16 -10.06 -0.35
CA TYR A 93 14.69 -10.30 1.01
C TYR A 93 13.95 -11.64 1.15
N VAL A 94 13.28 -12.13 0.10
CA VAL A 94 12.45 -13.34 0.19
C VAL A 94 13.18 -14.61 -0.27
N ALA A 95 14.29 -14.49 -0.99
CA ALA A 95 15.04 -15.63 -1.50
C ALA A 95 16.37 -15.82 -0.74
N ASP A 96 16.54 -16.97 -0.11
CA ASP A 96 17.83 -17.40 0.45
C ASP A 96 18.85 -17.74 -0.64
N ASP A 97 18.37 -18.34 -1.73
CA ASP A 97 19.14 -18.73 -2.90
C ASP A 97 19.46 -17.56 -3.85
N TYR A 98 19.25 -16.32 -3.39
CA TYR A 98 19.60 -15.09 -4.11
C TYR A 98 21.11 -14.97 -4.39
N PHE A 99 21.97 -15.64 -3.59
CA PHE A 99 23.43 -15.62 -3.76
C PHE A 99 23.92 -16.28 -5.06
N PHE A 100 23.06 -16.93 -5.85
CA PHE A 100 23.39 -17.28 -7.23
C PHE A 100 23.73 -16.05 -8.09
N SER A 101 23.39 -14.83 -7.68
CA SER A 101 23.81 -13.59 -8.37
C SER A 101 25.05 -12.91 -7.76
N GLY A 102 26.22 -13.55 -7.82
CA GLY A 102 27.55 -12.94 -7.94
C GLY A 102 28.07 -11.87 -6.96
N THR A 103 27.30 -11.36 -5.99
CA THR A 103 27.75 -10.25 -5.12
C THR A 103 27.30 -10.49 -3.67
N ILE A 104 28.21 -11.03 -2.86
CA ILE A 104 28.03 -11.19 -1.42
C ILE A 104 27.90 -9.80 -0.78
N LYS A 105 26.67 -9.38 -0.43
CA LYS A 105 26.48 -8.23 0.47
C LYS A 105 26.80 -8.67 1.90
N LYS A 106 27.52 -7.81 2.65
CA LYS A 106 27.97 -8.02 4.04
C LYS A 106 26.85 -8.24 5.08
N THR A 107 25.59 -8.05 4.71
CA THR A 107 24.40 -8.19 5.56
C THR A 107 23.42 -9.10 4.84
N ASN A 108 22.93 -10.15 5.49
CA ASN A 108 21.99 -11.11 4.92
C ASN A 108 20.54 -10.61 5.10
N PRO A 109 19.93 -9.92 4.11
CA PRO A 109 18.63 -9.29 4.28
C PRO A 109 17.50 -10.32 4.37
N HIS A 110 17.74 -11.54 3.87
CA HIS A 110 16.82 -12.66 3.96
C HIS A 110 16.70 -13.21 5.39
N GLU A 111 17.80 -13.21 6.14
CA GLU A 111 17.79 -13.65 7.55
C GLU A 111 16.90 -12.73 8.40
N ASP A 112 17.06 -11.40 8.27
CA ASP A 112 16.21 -10.42 8.95
C ASP A 112 14.73 -10.58 8.57
N TYR A 113 14.46 -10.88 7.29
CA TYR A 113 13.11 -11.13 6.79
C TYR A 113 12.50 -12.39 7.42
N LEU A 114 13.24 -13.50 7.45
CA LEU A 114 12.76 -14.75 8.04
C LEU A 114 12.54 -14.64 9.56
N ILE A 115 13.42 -13.93 10.28
CA ILE A 115 13.24 -13.68 11.71
C ILE A 115 11.95 -12.89 11.96
N GLN A 116 11.71 -11.84 11.18
CA GLN A 116 10.50 -11.02 11.29
C GLN A 116 9.23 -11.83 10.96
N LEU A 117 9.24 -12.60 9.87
CA LEU A 117 8.11 -13.43 9.46
C LEU A 117 7.83 -14.53 10.49
N LYS A 118 8.88 -15.14 11.04
CA LYS A 118 8.77 -16.14 12.11
C LYS A 118 8.13 -15.55 13.37
N ALA A 119 8.57 -14.36 13.80
CA ALA A 119 8.01 -13.71 14.97
C ALA A 119 6.49 -13.46 14.84
N TRP A 120 6.01 -13.13 13.63
CA TRP A 120 4.57 -13.06 13.36
C TRP A 120 3.91 -14.45 13.41
N CYS A 121 4.52 -15.46 12.80
CA CYS A 121 4.01 -16.84 12.80
C CYS A 121 3.96 -17.50 14.19
N ASP A 122 4.83 -17.10 15.10
CA ASP A 122 4.92 -17.60 16.48
C ASP A 122 4.04 -16.79 17.45
N SER A 123 3.47 -15.67 17.00
CA SER A 123 2.58 -14.83 17.82
C SER A 123 1.16 -15.42 17.97
N GLU A 124 0.40 -14.90 18.94
CA GLU A 124 -1.02 -15.24 19.13
C GLU A 124 -1.90 -14.87 17.92
N TYR A 125 -1.41 -13.98 17.06
CA TYR A 125 -2.13 -13.48 15.89
C TYR A 125 -1.69 -14.16 14.59
N ALA A 126 -1.00 -15.30 14.67
CA ALA A 126 -0.49 -15.99 13.49
C ALA A 126 -1.61 -16.46 12.54
N HIS A 127 -1.37 -16.35 11.23
CA HIS A 127 -2.32 -16.78 10.20
C HIS A 127 -1.86 -18.06 9.49
N PRO A 128 -2.73 -19.06 9.25
CA PRO A 128 -2.35 -20.32 8.59
C PRO A 128 -1.66 -20.12 7.23
N LYS A 129 -2.22 -19.27 6.35
CA LYS A 129 -1.61 -18.96 5.04
C LYS A 129 -0.21 -18.36 5.16
N VAL A 130 0.02 -17.52 6.17
CA VAL A 130 1.33 -16.89 6.40
C VAL A 130 2.34 -17.95 6.88
N LYS A 131 1.90 -18.93 7.70
CA LYS A 131 2.74 -20.08 8.06
C LYS A 131 3.12 -20.93 6.85
N SER A 132 2.22 -21.09 5.86
CA SER A 132 2.52 -21.77 4.60
C SER A 132 3.63 -21.05 3.82
N VAL A 133 3.58 -19.70 3.77
CA VAL A 133 4.65 -18.89 3.17
C VAL A 133 5.97 -19.08 3.92
N TYR A 134 5.95 -18.98 5.26
CA TYR A 134 7.15 -19.21 6.08
C TYR A 134 7.75 -20.61 5.87
N ALA A 135 6.91 -21.65 5.85
CA ALA A 135 7.34 -23.03 5.62
C ALA A 135 7.96 -23.23 4.23
N TYR A 136 7.44 -22.54 3.21
CA TYR A 136 8.03 -22.55 1.87
C TYR A 136 9.37 -21.84 1.83
N LEU A 137 9.45 -20.60 2.32
CA LEU A 137 10.66 -19.78 2.27
C LEU A 137 11.79 -20.36 3.11
N SER A 138 11.47 -21.06 4.21
CA SER A 138 12.44 -21.80 5.02
C SER A 138 13.14 -22.94 4.25
N LYS A 139 12.63 -23.36 3.08
CA LYS A 139 13.28 -24.35 2.20
C LYS A 139 14.41 -23.76 1.36
N GLY A 140 14.50 -22.42 1.23
CA GLY A 140 15.60 -21.74 0.55
C GLY A 140 15.74 -22.06 -0.95
N ARG A 141 14.62 -22.21 -1.68
CA ARG A 141 14.61 -22.67 -3.10
C ARG A 141 13.78 -21.80 -4.05
N LEU A 142 13.47 -20.56 -3.65
CA LEU A 142 12.55 -19.70 -4.39
C LEU A 142 13.09 -19.34 -5.78
N VAL A 143 14.35 -18.93 -5.89
CA VAL A 143 14.95 -18.58 -7.20
C VAL A 143 14.98 -19.80 -8.10
N LYS A 144 15.38 -20.96 -7.57
CA LYS A 144 15.39 -22.21 -8.33
C LYS A 144 14.00 -22.55 -8.89
N ASP A 145 12.96 -22.50 -8.06
CA ASP A 145 11.59 -22.79 -8.48
C ASP A 145 11.10 -21.77 -9.54
N LEU A 146 11.48 -20.50 -9.42
CA LEU A 146 11.13 -19.46 -10.40
C LEU A 146 11.84 -19.64 -11.76
N VAL A 147 13.07 -20.15 -11.76
CA VAL A 147 13.81 -20.49 -12.99
C VAL A 147 13.21 -21.74 -13.64
N GLU A 148 12.90 -22.78 -12.86
CA GLU A 148 12.23 -23.99 -13.36
C GLU A 148 10.83 -23.67 -13.94
N ALA A 149 10.12 -22.72 -13.33
CA ALA A 149 8.84 -22.21 -13.82
C ALA A 149 8.97 -21.23 -15.02
N LYS A 150 10.19 -20.96 -15.50
CA LYS A 150 10.49 -20.02 -16.59
C LYS A 150 10.00 -18.58 -16.35
N VAL A 151 9.91 -18.17 -15.08
CA VAL A 151 9.57 -16.81 -14.67
C VAL A 151 10.82 -15.94 -14.61
N LEU A 152 11.92 -16.51 -14.10
CA LEU A 152 13.25 -15.88 -14.08
C LEU A 152 14.15 -16.58 -15.10
N HIS A 153 15.09 -15.81 -15.67
CA HIS A 153 16.03 -16.30 -16.69
C HIS A 153 17.46 -16.12 -16.23
N VAL A 154 18.22 -17.21 -16.18
CA VAL A 154 19.63 -17.19 -15.81
C VAL A 154 20.52 -17.54 -16.99
N ASP A 155 21.76 -17.06 -16.97
CA ASP A 155 22.79 -17.42 -17.94
C ASP A 155 23.42 -18.79 -17.64
N GLU A 156 24.41 -19.20 -18.46
CA GLU A 156 25.14 -20.46 -18.30
C GLU A 156 25.93 -20.53 -16.98
N GLN A 157 26.19 -19.38 -16.34
CA GLN A 157 26.87 -19.24 -15.06
C GLN A 157 25.87 -19.12 -13.89
N ASN A 158 24.59 -19.39 -14.12
CA ASN A 158 23.47 -19.23 -13.18
C ASN A 158 23.33 -17.79 -12.61
N GLN A 159 23.80 -16.77 -13.33
CA GLN A 159 23.57 -15.37 -12.98
C GLN A 159 22.27 -14.87 -13.62
N PHE A 160 21.60 -13.91 -12.96
CA PHE A 160 20.45 -13.24 -13.56
C PHE A 160 20.87 -12.47 -14.82
N ILE A 161 20.21 -12.77 -15.93
CA ILE A 161 20.39 -12.01 -17.16
C ILE A 161 19.81 -10.60 -16.94
N GLU A 162 20.67 -9.57 -16.98
CA GLU A 162 20.25 -8.21 -16.61
C GLU A 162 19.35 -7.56 -17.67
N LYS A 163 19.56 -7.90 -18.94
CA LYS A 163 18.83 -7.35 -20.08
C LYS A 163 18.43 -8.48 -21.01
N CYS A 164 17.19 -8.43 -21.51
CA CYS A 164 16.73 -9.36 -22.53
C CYS A 164 17.66 -9.32 -23.75
N THR A 165 18.32 -10.43 -24.04
CA THR A 165 19.18 -10.59 -25.21
C THR A 165 18.36 -11.13 -26.38
N LYS A 166 18.84 -10.97 -27.62
CA LYS A 166 18.12 -11.47 -28.81
C LYS A 166 18.01 -12.98 -28.82
N GLU A 167 18.99 -13.67 -28.24
CA GLU A 167 19.03 -15.13 -28.11
C GLU A 167 17.90 -15.63 -27.20
N LEU A 168 17.61 -14.89 -26.11
CA LEU A 168 16.45 -15.18 -25.24
C LEU A 168 15.12 -14.96 -25.96
N GLU A 169 15.00 -13.90 -26.77
CA GLU A 169 13.79 -13.62 -27.55
C GLU A 169 13.55 -14.71 -28.61
N GLU A 170 14.62 -15.20 -29.25
CA GLU A 170 14.57 -16.29 -30.22
C GLU A 170 14.24 -17.65 -29.57
N GLN A 171 14.83 -17.95 -28.40
CA GLN A 171 14.56 -19.19 -27.65
C GLN A 171 13.11 -19.27 -27.13
N HIS A 172 12.55 -18.13 -26.72
CA HIS A 172 11.18 -18.05 -26.19
C HIS A 172 10.14 -17.65 -27.25
N GLY A 173 10.56 -17.38 -28.48
CA GLY A 173 9.72 -16.90 -29.59
C GLY A 173 9.16 -15.48 -29.39
N SER A 174 9.32 -14.90 -28.20
CA SER A 174 8.93 -13.53 -27.87
C SER A 174 9.70 -13.04 -26.64
N ARG A 175 9.71 -11.72 -26.42
CA ARG A 175 10.31 -11.12 -25.23
C ARG A 175 9.65 -11.66 -23.95
N PRO A 176 10.40 -12.25 -23.01
CA PRO A 176 9.85 -12.80 -21.79
C PRO A 176 9.13 -11.74 -20.95
N ASP A 177 8.05 -12.15 -20.28
CA ASP A 177 7.12 -11.21 -19.64
C ASP A 177 7.76 -10.47 -18.47
N ILE A 178 8.72 -11.07 -17.76
CA ILE A 178 9.41 -10.43 -16.64
C ILE A 178 10.13 -9.14 -17.07
N TYR A 179 10.70 -9.11 -18.29
CA TYR A 179 11.36 -7.93 -18.85
C TYR A 179 10.38 -6.89 -19.41
N LYS A 180 9.08 -7.18 -19.45
CA LYS A 180 8.01 -6.21 -19.71
C LYS A 180 7.51 -5.61 -18.39
N ALA A 181 7.46 -6.42 -17.34
CA ALA A 181 6.99 -6.03 -16.01
C ALA A 181 8.01 -5.21 -15.21
N VAL A 182 9.30 -5.55 -15.30
CA VAL A 182 10.37 -4.89 -14.55
C VAL A 182 10.96 -3.70 -15.34
N THR A 183 11.29 -2.61 -14.64
CA THR A 183 11.88 -1.40 -15.25
C THR A 183 13.40 -1.47 -15.42
N SER A 184 14.10 -2.13 -14.48
CA SER A 184 15.56 -2.25 -14.46
C SER A 184 16.04 -3.67 -14.75
N ASN A 185 16.09 -4.52 -13.72
CA ASN A 185 16.64 -5.86 -13.73
C ASN A 185 15.70 -6.80 -12.98
N GLN A 186 15.48 -8.02 -13.49
CA GLN A 186 14.68 -9.05 -12.82
C GLN A 186 15.11 -9.34 -11.38
N SER A 187 16.37 -9.08 -11.00
CA SER A 187 16.87 -9.21 -9.63
C SER A 187 16.22 -8.24 -8.62
N ASP A 188 15.62 -7.15 -9.10
CA ASP A 188 14.88 -6.16 -8.31
C ASP A 188 13.38 -6.49 -8.20
N ALA A 189 12.92 -7.59 -8.80
CA ALA A 189 11.52 -7.95 -8.84
C ALA A 189 10.93 -8.11 -7.43
N PHE A 190 9.73 -7.56 -7.27
CA PHE A 190 8.93 -7.62 -6.06
C PHE A 190 7.99 -8.83 -6.14
N VAL A 191 8.05 -9.67 -5.11
CA VAL A 191 7.35 -10.96 -5.06
C VAL A 191 6.16 -10.85 -4.13
N ARG A 192 4.99 -11.31 -4.61
CA ARG A 192 3.80 -11.54 -3.79
C ARG A 192 3.43 -13.01 -3.74
N PHE A 193 2.78 -13.41 -2.66
CA PHE A 193 2.42 -14.81 -2.40
C PHE A 193 0.91 -14.99 -2.41
N ALA A 194 0.46 -16.06 -3.03
CA ALA A 194 -0.89 -16.59 -2.96
C ALA A 194 -0.84 -18.02 -2.38
N VAL A 195 -1.76 -18.35 -1.49
CA VAL A 195 -1.84 -19.68 -0.85
C VAL A 195 -3.20 -20.29 -1.16
N ASN A 196 -3.19 -21.38 -1.90
CA ASN A 196 -4.37 -22.13 -2.27
C ASN A 196 -4.73 -23.09 -1.13
N VAL A 197 -5.88 -22.83 -0.50
CA VAL A 197 -6.48 -23.69 0.53
C VAL A 197 -7.77 -24.27 -0.04
N ILE A 198 -7.94 -25.59 0.06
CA ILE A 198 -9.13 -26.27 -0.45
C ILE A 198 -10.36 -25.75 0.31
N GLY A 199 -11.36 -25.25 -0.43
CA GLY A 199 -12.60 -24.73 0.14
C GLY A 199 -12.58 -23.23 0.45
N GLU A 200 -11.44 -22.55 0.31
CA GLU A 200 -11.37 -21.08 0.43
C GLU A 200 -11.29 -20.41 -0.94
N PRO A 201 -12.14 -19.40 -1.22
CA PRO A 201 -12.16 -18.74 -2.54
C PRO A 201 -11.02 -17.74 -2.74
N GLU A 202 -10.49 -17.15 -1.68
CA GLU A 202 -9.46 -16.11 -1.78
C GLU A 202 -8.09 -16.69 -1.44
N SER A 203 -7.27 -16.93 -2.46
CA SER A 203 -5.89 -17.39 -2.29
C SER A 203 -4.90 -16.23 -2.19
N ARG A 204 -5.28 -15.00 -2.59
CA ARG A 204 -4.36 -13.87 -2.70
C ARG A 204 -4.22 -13.17 -1.35
N LEU A 205 -3.07 -13.32 -0.70
CA LEU A 205 -2.86 -12.82 0.66
C LEU A 205 -3.01 -11.30 0.77
N TRP A 206 -2.72 -10.56 -0.29
CA TRP A 206 -2.88 -9.09 -0.36
C TRP A 206 -4.33 -8.61 -0.56
N ARG A 207 -5.28 -9.53 -0.76
CA ARG A 207 -6.73 -9.26 -0.83
C ARG A 207 -7.48 -9.89 0.34
N ASP A 208 -6.81 -10.75 1.11
CA ASP A 208 -7.40 -11.45 2.23
C ASP A 208 -7.47 -10.56 3.47
N LYS A 209 -8.69 -10.11 3.81
CA LYS A 209 -8.94 -9.26 4.99
C LYS A 209 -8.51 -9.94 6.30
N THR A 210 -8.59 -11.27 6.38
CA THR A 210 -8.20 -12.01 7.59
C THR A 210 -6.69 -11.99 7.82
N VAL A 211 -5.90 -11.98 6.73
CA VAL A 211 -4.43 -11.79 6.78
C VAL A 211 -4.10 -10.35 7.19
N HIS A 212 -4.82 -9.37 6.65
CA HIS A 212 -4.63 -7.96 7.04
C HIS A 212 -4.91 -7.74 8.53
N GLU A 213 -6.03 -8.26 9.04
CA GLU A 213 -6.40 -8.16 10.46
C GLU A 213 -5.41 -8.88 11.38
N SER A 214 -4.94 -10.06 10.97
CA SER A 214 -3.89 -10.80 11.67
C SER A 214 -2.63 -9.95 11.84
N PHE A 215 -2.16 -9.29 10.77
CA PHE A 215 -0.97 -8.45 10.86
C PHE A 215 -1.21 -7.18 11.67
N ILE A 216 -2.39 -6.53 11.55
CA ILE A 216 -2.74 -5.34 12.32
C ILE A 216 -2.62 -5.63 13.82
N ARG A 217 -3.24 -6.72 14.29
CA ARG A 217 -3.22 -7.09 15.71
C ARG A 217 -1.82 -7.47 16.18
N TYR A 218 -1.08 -8.21 15.37
CA TYR A 218 0.32 -8.52 15.65
C TYR A 218 1.15 -7.25 15.81
N TYR A 219 1.11 -6.35 14.83
CA TYR A 219 1.95 -5.15 14.86
C TYR A 219 1.54 -4.20 15.99
N GLU A 220 0.24 -4.04 16.24
CA GLU A 220 -0.26 -3.24 17.37
C GLU A 220 0.28 -3.75 18.71
N SER A 221 0.40 -5.07 18.91
CA SER A 221 0.97 -5.65 20.13
C SER A 221 2.45 -5.31 20.36
N THR A 222 3.17 -4.95 19.29
CA THR A 222 4.58 -4.55 19.36
C THR A 222 4.79 -3.05 19.63
N LEU A 223 3.71 -2.25 19.62
CA LEU A 223 3.79 -0.81 19.84
C LEU A 223 3.71 -0.48 21.35
N HIS A 224 4.84 -0.09 21.95
CA HIS A 224 4.94 0.10 23.39
C HIS A 224 4.83 1.56 23.86
N THR A 225 5.24 2.54 23.05
CA THR A 225 5.29 3.95 23.46
C THR A 225 3.92 4.61 23.32
N LYS A 226 3.22 4.79 24.44
CA LYS A 226 1.93 5.49 24.48
C LYS A 226 2.09 6.96 24.85
N ASP A 227 1.23 7.80 24.27
CA ASP A 227 1.14 9.22 24.58
C ASP A 227 -0.29 9.72 24.29
N LEU A 228 -0.63 10.91 24.76
CA LEU A 228 -1.92 11.54 24.49
C LEU A 228 -1.99 11.95 23.01
N CYS A 229 -2.90 11.35 22.25
CA CYS A 229 -3.15 11.75 20.88
C CYS A 229 -3.98 13.05 20.84
N TYR A 230 -3.44 14.12 20.28
CA TYR A 230 -4.10 15.44 20.24
C TYR A 230 -5.31 15.48 19.28
N ILE A 231 -5.54 14.41 18.51
CA ILE A 231 -6.65 14.30 17.55
C ILE A 231 -7.83 13.52 18.13
N SER A 232 -7.56 12.37 18.76
CA SER A 232 -8.60 11.55 19.40
C SER A 232 -8.87 11.96 20.85
N GLY A 233 -7.90 12.56 21.53
CA GLY A 233 -7.97 12.86 22.97
C GLY A 233 -7.70 11.66 23.87
N GLU A 234 -7.20 10.55 23.31
CA GLU A 234 -6.96 9.30 24.03
C GLU A 234 -5.47 8.95 24.11
N GLU A 235 -5.07 8.26 25.18
CA GLU A 235 -3.73 7.69 25.30
C GLU A 235 -3.59 6.43 24.44
N ARG A 236 -2.81 6.52 23.36
CA ARG A 236 -2.60 5.44 22.39
C ARG A 236 -1.12 5.40 21.97
N PRO A 237 -0.65 4.32 21.33
CA PRO A 237 0.71 4.30 20.80
C PRO A 237 0.98 5.49 19.87
N SER A 238 2.00 6.28 20.16
CA SER A 238 2.35 7.50 19.42
C SER A 238 3.29 7.20 18.26
N THR A 239 3.23 8.00 17.19
CA THR A 239 4.20 7.94 16.08
C THR A 239 4.80 9.31 15.78
N GLU A 240 6.09 9.31 15.44
CA GLU A 240 6.76 10.47 14.82
C GLU A 240 7.02 10.23 13.31
N ARG A 241 6.70 9.03 12.81
CA ARG A 241 6.95 8.60 11.44
C ARG A 241 5.66 8.63 10.63
N HIS A 242 5.33 9.82 10.17
CA HIS A 242 4.19 10.02 9.28
C HIS A 242 4.49 9.62 7.84
N ALA A 243 3.41 9.24 7.13
CA ALA A 243 3.48 8.74 5.77
C ALA A 243 3.96 9.81 4.77
N SER A 244 4.76 9.39 3.80
CA SER A 244 5.05 10.15 2.57
C SER A 244 4.24 9.59 1.40
N ARG A 245 4.53 10.03 0.16
CA ARG A 245 3.90 9.55 -1.08
C ARG A 245 2.40 9.81 -1.12
N ILE A 246 2.01 11.02 -0.71
CA ILE A 246 0.60 11.42 -0.63
C ILE A 246 0.02 11.68 -2.02
N ARG A 247 0.76 12.41 -2.88
CA ARG A 247 0.29 12.75 -4.23
C ARG A 247 0.57 11.65 -5.24
N HIS A 248 1.76 11.04 -5.18
CA HIS A 248 2.18 9.94 -6.05
C HIS A 248 3.39 9.20 -5.44
N ALA A 249 3.75 8.06 -6.01
CA ALA A 249 4.79 7.16 -5.47
C ALA A 249 6.20 7.79 -5.36
N ALA A 250 6.52 8.77 -6.21
CA ALA A 250 7.80 9.48 -6.17
C ALA A 250 7.83 10.69 -5.21
N ASP A 251 6.69 11.05 -4.62
CA ASP A 251 6.60 12.19 -3.70
C ASP A 251 7.09 11.80 -2.30
N MET A 252 8.24 12.34 -1.88
CA MET A 252 8.83 12.01 -0.58
C MET A 252 8.48 13.02 0.53
N ALA A 253 7.71 14.06 0.21
CA ALA A 253 7.27 15.03 1.18
C ALA A 253 6.32 14.41 2.22
N LYS A 254 6.38 14.91 3.46
CA LYS A 254 5.51 14.53 4.57
C LYS A 254 4.70 15.75 5.01
N LEU A 255 3.42 15.57 5.29
CA LEU A 255 2.56 16.65 5.81
C LEU A 255 2.91 17.00 7.25
N ILE A 256 3.40 16.02 8.02
CA ILE A 256 3.80 16.17 9.41
C ILE A 256 5.22 15.61 9.53
N SER A 257 6.16 16.44 9.94
CA SER A 257 7.54 16.02 10.17
C SER A 257 8.22 16.94 11.18
N ALA A 258 9.11 16.37 11.97
CA ALA A 258 10.02 17.08 12.84
C ALA A 258 11.39 16.43 12.71
N ASN A 259 12.20 16.92 11.77
CA ASN A 259 13.52 16.36 11.43
C ASN A 259 14.69 17.26 11.84
N ASP A 260 14.41 18.42 12.43
CA ASP A 260 15.42 19.39 12.83
C ASP A 260 15.56 19.41 14.35
N THR A 261 16.67 18.83 14.83
CA THR A 261 17.08 18.91 16.24
C THR A 261 18.10 20.03 16.49
N GLY A 262 18.52 20.76 15.46
CA GLY A 262 19.55 21.81 15.55
C GLY A 262 18.98 23.22 15.58
N GLY A 263 17.90 23.49 14.84
CA GLY A 263 17.24 24.79 14.76
C GLY A 263 16.09 25.01 15.75
N PHE A 264 15.32 26.06 15.52
CA PHE A 264 14.22 26.51 16.38
C PHE A 264 12.84 25.93 16.02
N THR A 265 12.79 24.83 15.26
CA THR A 265 11.54 24.25 14.75
C THR A 265 10.50 23.94 15.85
N PHE A 266 10.98 23.53 17.03
CA PHE A 266 10.18 23.43 18.27
C PHE A 266 10.95 23.91 19.52
N ARG A 267 12.29 23.96 19.43
CA ARG A 267 13.17 24.40 20.52
C ARG A 267 12.97 25.88 20.82
N GLY A 268 12.88 26.21 22.11
CA GLY A 268 12.60 27.56 22.62
C GLY A 268 11.20 27.70 23.23
N ARG A 269 10.23 26.89 22.78
CA ARG A 269 8.92 26.73 23.41
C ARG A 269 8.68 25.33 23.96
N PHE A 270 9.23 24.32 23.28
CA PHE A 270 9.08 22.91 23.62
C PHE A 270 10.44 22.20 23.69
N LYS A 271 10.55 21.13 24.47
CA LYS A 271 11.81 20.37 24.62
C LYS A 271 11.94 19.33 23.52
N GLN A 272 10.84 18.70 23.13
CA GLN A 272 10.75 17.64 22.13
C GLN A 272 9.65 17.97 21.11
N SER A 273 9.76 17.40 19.92
CA SER A 273 8.77 17.54 18.85
C SER A 273 7.37 17.10 19.28
N LYS A 274 7.29 15.98 20.01
CA LYS A 274 6.02 15.44 20.52
C LYS A 274 5.31 16.35 21.52
N ASP A 275 6.04 17.21 22.24
CA ASP A 275 5.41 18.19 23.15
C ASP A 275 4.55 19.20 22.36
N ALA A 276 4.98 19.54 21.13
CA ALA A 276 4.28 20.48 20.27
C ALA A 276 3.05 19.84 19.60
N ALA A 277 3.18 18.60 19.13
CA ALA A 277 2.09 17.82 18.57
C ALA A 277 2.37 16.32 18.72
N SER A 278 1.52 15.61 19.46
CA SER A 278 1.55 14.16 19.59
C SER A 278 0.33 13.55 18.91
N ILE A 279 0.57 12.59 18.03
CA ILE A 279 -0.47 11.93 17.21
C ILE A 279 -0.26 10.43 17.33
N SER A 280 -1.35 9.69 17.58
CA SER A 280 -1.27 8.23 17.64
C SER A 280 -0.94 7.64 16.28
N TYR A 281 -0.22 6.51 16.31
CA TYR A 281 0.14 5.72 15.15
C TYR A 281 -1.07 5.42 14.26
N GLU A 282 -2.14 4.91 14.88
CA GLU A 282 -3.38 4.57 14.21
C GLU A 282 -4.04 5.78 13.54
N VAL A 283 -4.22 6.90 14.27
CA VAL A 283 -4.84 8.10 13.70
C VAL A 283 -4.03 8.64 12.53
N SER A 284 -2.70 8.68 12.67
CA SER A 284 -1.82 9.10 11.59
C SER A 284 -1.98 8.19 10.37
N GLN A 285 -1.93 6.86 10.52
CA GLN A 285 -2.08 5.92 9.41
C GLN A 285 -3.44 6.07 8.72
N LYS A 286 -4.54 6.02 9.49
CA LYS A 286 -5.91 6.13 8.97
C LYS A 286 -6.12 7.43 8.19
N ALA A 287 -5.70 8.56 8.76
CA ALA A 287 -5.88 9.85 8.11
C ALA A 287 -5.07 9.98 6.81
N HIS A 288 -3.80 9.55 6.79
CA HIS A 288 -2.99 9.62 5.57
C HIS A 288 -3.46 8.60 4.50
N ASN A 289 -3.94 7.42 4.91
CA ASN A 289 -4.50 6.41 4.00
C ASN A 289 -5.80 6.90 3.37
N ALA A 290 -6.70 7.51 4.15
CA ALA A 290 -7.89 8.16 3.63
C ALA A 290 -7.55 9.27 2.63
N LEU A 291 -6.54 10.10 2.93
CA LEU A 291 -6.12 11.16 2.01
C LEU A 291 -5.61 10.60 0.68
N LYS A 292 -4.74 9.59 0.71
CA LYS A 292 -4.24 8.93 -0.51
C LYS A 292 -5.39 8.34 -1.33
N TRP A 293 -6.29 7.63 -0.67
CA TRP A 293 -7.47 7.04 -1.30
C TRP A 293 -8.37 8.10 -1.93
N LEU A 294 -8.65 9.21 -1.24
CA LEU A 294 -9.43 10.33 -1.77
C LEU A 294 -8.75 10.98 -2.99
N VAL A 295 -7.43 11.17 -2.95
CA VAL A 295 -6.67 11.68 -4.09
C VAL A 295 -6.81 10.76 -5.30
N ASP A 296 -6.72 9.45 -5.10
CA ASP A 296 -6.89 8.47 -6.17
C ASP A 296 -8.33 8.35 -6.67
N LYS A 297 -9.31 8.53 -5.78
CA LYS A 297 -10.74 8.39 -6.06
C LYS A 297 -11.35 9.60 -6.76
N GLN A 298 -10.99 10.81 -6.31
CA GLN A 298 -11.66 12.05 -6.75
C GLN A 298 -10.73 13.28 -6.81
N GLY A 299 -9.42 13.10 -6.62
CA GLY A 299 -8.47 14.20 -6.74
C GLY A 299 -8.31 14.68 -8.19
N TYR A 300 -8.25 15.99 -8.39
CA TYR A 300 -7.96 16.60 -9.68
C TYR A 300 -6.55 17.17 -9.71
N THR A 301 -5.72 16.77 -10.68
CA THR A 301 -4.31 17.17 -10.75
C THR A 301 -4.05 18.13 -11.89
N ILE A 302 -3.45 19.29 -11.61
CA ILE A 302 -3.01 20.30 -12.59
C ILE A 302 -1.58 20.71 -12.24
N ASP A 303 -0.66 20.59 -13.18
CA ASP A 303 0.75 21.02 -13.02
C ASP A 303 1.41 20.53 -11.71
N GLY A 304 1.13 19.28 -11.31
CA GLY A 304 1.67 18.66 -10.09
C GLY A 304 1.02 19.09 -8.77
N LYS A 305 -0.01 19.94 -8.82
CA LYS A 305 -0.87 20.28 -7.68
C LYS A 305 -2.11 19.40 -7.69
N VAL A 306 -2.48 18.90 -6.52
CA VAL A 306 -3.69 18.11 -6.32
C VAL A 306 -4.74 18.99 -5.66
N PHE A 307 -5.88 19.14 -6.32
CA PHE A 307 -7.08 19.76 -5.79
C PHE A 307 -8.02 18.65 -5.33
N LEU A 308 -8.44 18.71 -4.06
CA LEU A 308 -9.30 17.72 -3.46
C LEU A 308 -10.40 18.40 -2.66
N VAL A 309 -11.63 17.97 -2.89
CA VAL A 309 -12.82 18.36 -2.14
C VAL A 309 -13.51 17.09 -1.69
N TRP A 310 -13.86 17.00 -0.41
CA TRP A 310 -14.59 15.87 0.16
C TRP A 310 -15.37 16.34 1.39
N GLY A 311 -16.32 15.52 1.85
CA GLY A 311 -16.90 15.68 3.19
C GLY A 311 -16.96 14.35 3.92
N THR A 312 -17.38 14.41 5.19
CA THR A 312 -17.43 13.26 6.11
C THR A 312 -18.84 12.81 6.41
N ASP A 313 -19.80 13.73 6.40
CA ASP A 313 -21.21 13.48 6.60
C ASP A 313 -21.90 13.53 5.24
N ASN A 314 -22.97 12.75 5.03
CA ASN A 314 -23.85 12.98 3.89
C ASN A 314 -24.50 14.35 4.10
N LEU A 315 -23.99 15.37 3.42
CA LEU A 315 -24.69 16.64 3.35
C LEU A 315 -25.85 16.42 2.39
N GLU A 316 -27.08 16.50 2.88
CA GLU A 316 -28.22 16.80 2.02
C GLU A 316 -27.94 18.17 1.41
N VAL A 317 -27.33 18.17 0.23
CA VAL A 317 -27.15 19.38 -0.56
C VAL A 317 -28.47 19.57 -1.27
N PRO A 318 -29.28 20.56 -0.88
CA PRO A 318 -30.53 20.77 -1.55
C PRO A 318 -30.25 21.24 -2.98
N ASP A 319 -31.02 20.77 -3.95
CA ASP A 319 -30.82 21.15 -5.35
C ASP A 319 -30.91 22.70 -5.47
N PRO A 320 -29.87 23.38 -5.98
CA PRO A 320 -29.82 24.84 -6.06
C PRO A 320 -30.87 25.45 -6.99
N HIS A 321 -31.60 24.63 -7.75
CA HIS A 321 -32.74 25.02 -8.57
C HIS A 321 -34.10 24.83 -7.88
N LEU A 322 -34.14 24.24 -6.69
CA LEU A 322 -35.37 24.11 -5.91
C LEU A 322 -35.75 25.45 -5.27
N ASP A 323 -37.04 25.77 -5.34
CA ASP A 323 -37.58 26.92 -4.63
C ASP A 323 -37.70 26.65 -3.11
N THR A 324 -37.83 27.71 -2.32
CA THR A 324 -37.93 27.64 -0.86
C THR A 324 -39.09 26.77 -0.38
N THR A 325 -40.14 26.62 -1.19
CA THR A 325 -41.32 25.82 -0.86
C THR A 325 -41.04 24.33 -1.06
N SER A 326 -40.32 23.98 -2.12
CA SER A 326 -39.89 22.62 -2.44
C SER A 326 -38.93 22.09 -1.39
N LEU A 327 -38.04 22.94 -0.85
CA LEU A 327 -37.13 22.61 0.26
C LEU A 327 -37.85 22.23 1.57
N LEU A 328 -39.07 22.73 1.79
CA LEU A 328 -39.87 22.43 2.98
C LEU A 328 -40.74 21.16 2.83
N ILE A 329 -40.85 20.63 1.61
CA ILE A 329 -41.72 19.48 1.27
C ILE A 329 -40.87 18.21 1.00
N TYR A 330 -39.56 18.36 0.77
CA TYR A 330 -38.64 17.28 0.39
C TYR A 330 -38.27 16.28 1.52
N ASP A 331 -38.83 16.41 2.72
CA ASP A 331 -38.52 15.56 3.89
C ASP A 331 -39.01 14.10 3.78
N GLU A 332 -39.81 13.73 2.76
CA GLU A 332 -40.43 12.40 2.69
C GLU A 332 -40.08 11.52 1.49
N ALA A 333 -39.28 11.96 0.52
CA ALA A 333 -39.00 11.10 -0.63
C ALA A 333 -37.72 11.45 -1.41
N GLU A 334 -36.57 10.94 -0.97
CA GLU A 334 -35.63 10.36 -1.93
C GLU A 334 -34.69 9.32 -1.30
N GLN A 335 -34.57 8.20 -1.99
CA GLN A 335 -33.70 7.09 -1.63
C GLN A 335 -32.25 7.56 -1.64
N ALA A 336 -31.61 7.49 -0.48
CA ALA A 336 -30.17 7.62 -0.34
C ALA A 336 -29.46 6.81 -1.45
N VAL A 337 -28.58 7.47 -2.21
CA VAL A 337 -27.53 6.76 -2.93
C VAL A 337 -26.63 6.17 -1.84
N VAL A 338 -26.97 4.95 -1.41
CA VAL A 338 -26.21 4.16 -0.45
C VAL A 338 -24.85 3.87 -1.12
N GLY A 339 -23.85 4.71 -0.86
CA GLY A 339 -22.49 4.46 -1.34
C GLY A 339 -21.51 5.64 -1.31
N ASP A 340 -21.95 6.89 -1.46
CA ASP A 340 -21.02 8.03 -1.59
C ASP A 340 -20.81 8.79 -0.26
N ARG A 341 -20.10 8.18 0.68
CA ARG A 341 -19.70 8.82 1.95
C ARG A 341 -18.50 9.77 1.81
N ALA A 342 -18.10 10.13 0.58
CA ALA A 342 -16.94 10.99 0.30
C ALA A 342 -17.30 12.23 -0.56
N HIS A 343 -18.58 12.41 -0.91
CA HIS A 343 -19.07 13.45 -1.81
C HIS A 343 -18.36 13.48 -3.18
N GLN A 344 -18.16 12.31 -3.78
CA GLN A 344 -17.57 12.16 -5.10
C GLN A 344 -18.32 12.96 -6.18
N ALA A 345 -19.65 13.03 -6.12
CA ALA A 345 -20.45 13.80 -7.09
C ALA A 345 -20.13 15.31 -7.02
N TYR A 346 -20.03 15.88 -5.82
CA TYR A 346 -19.67 17.28 -5.62
C TYR A 346 -18.21 17.54 -6.01
N ALA A 347 -17.30 16.62 -5.65
CA ALA A 347 -15.90 16.70 -6.06
C ALA A 347 -15.75 16.74 -7.59
N HIS A 348 -16.57 15.95 -8.31
CA HIS A 348 -16.61 15.96 -9.77
C HIS A 348 -17.08 17.33 -10.32
N GLN A 349 -18.13 17.93 -9.77
CA GLN A 349 -18.57 19.27 -10.18
C GLN A 349 -17.47 20.33 -9.99
N VAL A 350 -16.77 20.31 -8.86
CA VAL A 350 -15.63 21.20 -8.62
C VAL A 350 -14.51 20.93 -9.62
N SER A 351 -14.21 19.67 -9.93
CA SER A 351 -13.20 19.32 -10.92
C SER A 351 -13.52 19.89 -12.31
N LEU A 352 -14.79 19.89 -12.72
CA LEU A 352 -15.24 20.49 -13.98
C LEU A 352 -15.11 22.01 -13.97
N ALA A 353 -15.38 22.67 -12.84
CA ALA A 353 -15.25 24.12 -12.70
C ALA A 353 -13.78 24.58 -12.69
N ILE A 354 -12.87 23.76 -12.18
CA ILE A 354 -11.42 24.02 -12.15
C ILE A 354 -10.77 23.65 -13.50
N ALA A 355 -11.32 22.69 -14.23
CA ALA A 355 -10.81 22.30 -15.53
C ALA A 355 -10.72 23.53 -16.44
N PRO A 356 -9.56 23.78 -17.09
CA PRO A 356 -9.43 24.90 -18.01
C PRO A 356 -10.52 24.78 -19.06
N THR A 357 -11.32 25.85 -19.23
CA THR A 357 -12.46 25.90 -20.14
C THR A 357 -12.03 25.37 -21.51
N ARG A 358 -12.46 24.17 -21.85
CA ARG A 358 -12.13 23.53 -23.13
C ARG A 358 -13.10 24.04 -24.21
N GLU A 359 -13.17 25.35 -24.39
CA GLU A 359 -13.85 25.95 -25.54
C GLU A 359 -13.06 27.13 -26.12
N GLN A 360 -13.00 27.14 -27.46
CA GLN A 360 -12.50 28.19 -28.36
C GLN A 360 -11.01 28.20 -28.75
N VAL A 361 -10.51 27.09 -29.31
CA VAL A 361 -9.56 27.17 -30.46
C VAL A 361 -9.95 26.14 -31.51
N ARG A 362 -11.06 26.42 -32.21
CA ARG A 362 -11.30 25.97 -33.57
C ARG A 362 -11.91 27.14 -34.33
N HIS A 363 -11.05 27.92 -34.96
CA HIS A 363 -11.35 28.65 -36.18
C HIS A 363 -10.21 28.43 -37.15
#